data_AF-A0A382KJJ3-F1
#
_entry.id   AF-A0A382KJJ3-F1
#
_cell.length_a   1.000
_cell.length_b   1.000
_cell.length_c   1.000
_cell.angle_alpha   90.00
_cell.angle_beta   90.00
_cell.angle_gamma   90.00
#
_symmetry.space_group_name_H-M   'P 1'
#
loop_
_entity.id
_entity.type
_entity.pdbx_description
1 polymer ?
#
loop_
_entity_poly.entity_id
_entity_poly.type
_entity_poly.pdbx_seq_one_letter_code
_entity_poly.pdbx_strand_id
1 'polypeptide(L)'
;IDSKVNSSTDIKDLVTERLKNDWSLNIESCVDLDLNDVTDRSKKSPQNLTVAVRDQKHVIDIWSGLIEKIYGAAIDVGSTTIAINLCDLKTGSVISSQGSMNPQIRFGEDLMSRVSYCMQNPGSQTELTKVVRQAVNNLILKACSEADIDSSLVIETTVVGNPVMHHLFLGFDPVPLGVAPFKLKTSDALYLRADDHSLDIHPEAAIYVLPCLAGHVGADAAAVILTEKPYDQKKMNLIVDVGTNAEIVVGNQDKLLAASSPTGPAFEGAQINSGQRAAPGAIERVRINPKNLEARFKVIGSDLWSDDPLFDESIENIGITGICGSGIIETVAEMYLSGIITSEGLMNESLATDNQRLFKNGRTYSYLLHDGDQKIIITQNDIRAIQLAKAALYAGAKLLMDKLNIKTIDKIRFAGAF
;
A
#
# COMPACT_ATOMS: atom_id res chain seq x y z
N ILE A 1 -2.21 41.22 25.29
CA ILE A 1 -0.90 41.00 25.96
C ILE A 1 -0.36 42.37 26.34
N ASP A 2 -0.17 42.62 27.63
CA ASP A 2 0.35 43.89 28.14
C ASP A 2 1.81 44.10 27.68
N SER A 3 2.20 45.36 27.52
CA SER A 3 3.43 45.85 26.88
C SER A 3 4.76 45.57 27.62
N LYS A 4 4.87 44.44 28.34
CA LYS A 4 6.01 44.08 29.20
C LYS A 4 6.62 42.70 28.93
N VAL A 5 6.46 42.14 27.73
CA VAL A 5 7.11 40.87 27.35
C VAL A 5 8.44 41.23 26.67
N ASN A 6 9.56 41.05 27.37
CA ASN A 6 10.87 41.56 26.93
C ASN A 6 11.94 40.48 26.82
N SER A 7 11.58 39.19 26.92
CA SER A 7 12.50 38.08 26.70
C SER A 7 11.80 36.82 26.18
N SER A 8 12.60 35.91 25.64
CA SER A 8 12.15 34.65 25.04
C SER A 8 11.49 33.67 26.01
N THR A 9 11.96 33.67 27.25
CA THR A 9 11.42 32.89 28.35
C THR A 9 10.00 33.35 28.69
N ASP A 10 9.72 34.65 28.57
CA ASP A 10 8.41 35.22 28.94
C ASP A 10 7.26 34.74 28.04
N ILE A 11 7.49 34.52 26.73
CA ILE A 11 6.42 34.05 25.83
C ILE A 11 6.12 32.56 26.04
N LYS A 12 7.15 31.72 26.14
CA LYS A 12 6.98 30.27 26.36
C LYS A 12 6.30 30.02 27.71
N ASP A 13 6.71 30.73 28.75
CA ASP A 13 6.12 30.63 30.08
C ASP A 13 4.67 31.13 30.07
N LEU A 14 4.39 32.27 29.42
CA LEU A 14 3.04 32.80 29.29
C LEU A 14 2.11 31.84 28.54
N VAL A 15 2.58 31.27 27.43
CA VAL A 15 1.80 30.31 26.63
C VAL A 15 1.54 29.05 27.45
N THR A 16 2.55 28.53 28.14
CA THR A 16 2.42 27.35 29.00
C THR A 16 1.45 27.60 30.16
N GLU A 17 1.57 28.76 30.82
CA GLU A 17 0.66 29.17 31.90
C GLU A 17 -0.78 29.33 31.38
N ARG A 18 -0.95 29.92 30.20
CA ARG A 18 -2.27 30.09 29.58
C ARG A 18 -2.89 28.75 29.18
N LEU A 19 -2.13 27.84 28.57
CA LEU A 19 -2.59 26.49 28.25
C LEU A 19 -3.00 25.72 29.50
N LYS A 20 -2.28 25.91 30.61
CA LYS A 20 -2.65 25.33 31.91
C LYS A 20 -3.93 25.93 32.47
N ASN A 21 -4.05 27.26 32.50
CA ASN A 21 -5.17 27.94 33.14
C ASN A 21 -6.47 27.84 32.32
N ASP A 22 -6.39 27.97 31.00
CA ASP A 22 -7.57 27.99 30.12
C ASP A 22 -7.98 26.58 29.65
N TRP A 23 -7.01 25.68 29.45
CA TRP A 23 -7.23 24.37 28.82
C TRP A 23 -6.85 23.18 29.72
N SER A 24 -6.36 23.42 30.94
CA SER A 24 -5.91 22.37 31.88
C SER A 24 -4.80 21.47 31.31
N LEU A 25 -4.00 21.98 30.37
CA LEU A 25 -2.89 21.24 29.77
C LEU A 25 -1.62 21.39 30.61
N ASN A 26 -0.97 20.28 30.92
CA ASN A 26 0.32 20.26 31.62
C ASN A 26 1.42 20.01 30.59
N ILE A 27 1.98 21.09 30.07
CA ILE A 27 3.03 21.02 29.04
C ILE A 27 4.34 20.52 29.66
N GLU A 28 4.86 19.44 29.09
CA GLU A 28 6.12 18.80 29.45
C GLU A 28 7.29 19.30 28.59
N SER A 29 7.02 19.66 27.33
CA SER A 29 8.03 20.26 26.45
C SER A 29 7.41 21.25 25.45
N CYS A 30 8.26 22.18 24.98
CA CYS A 30 7.94 23.14 23.94
C CYS A 30 9.09 23.15 22.93
N VAL A 31 8.76 23.13 21.64
CA VAL A 31 9.78 23.29 20.58
C VAL A 31 10.60 24.57 20.81
N ASP A 32 11.87 24.51 20.40
CA ASP A 32 12.71 25.70 20.28
C ASP A 32 12.29 26.55 19.08
N LEU A 33 11.27 27.36 19.30
CA LEU A 33 10.84 28.39 18.36
C LEU A 33 11.91 29.48 18.23
N ASP A 34 12.12 29.97 17.01
CA ASP A 34 12.84 31.25 16.83
C ASP A 34 11.98 32.37 17.43
N LEU A 35 12.50 32.97 18.48
CA LEU A 35 11.79 33.92 19.32
C LEU A 35 11.64 35.28 18.65
N ASN A 36 12.51 35.62 17.69
CA ASN A 36 12.31 36.79 16.86
C ASN A 36 11.09 36.59 15.96
N ASP A 37 10.94 35.39 15.40
CA ASP A 37 9.80 35.05 14.55
C ASP A 37 8.49 35.02 15.34
N VAL A 38 8.45 34.37 16.51
CA VAL A 38 7.26 34.38 17.38
C VAL A 38 6.93 35.78 17.88
N THR A 39 7.93 36.57 18.26
CA THR A 39 7.73 37.94 18.74
C THR A 39 7.22 38.84 17.60
N ASP A 40 7.76 38.72 16.39
CA ASP A 40 7.29 39.49 15.23
C ASP A 40 5.90 39.06 14.75
N ARG A 41 5.60 37.75 14.77
CA ARG A 41 4.26 37.19 14.55
C ARG A 41 3.26 37.71 15.60
N SER A 42 3.66 37.75 16.87
CA SER A 42 2.82 38.25 17.96
C SER A 42 2.61 39.77 17.90
N LYS A 43 3.62 40.57 17.51
CA LYS A 43 3.50 42.02 17.32
C LYS A 43 2.51 42.38 16.20
N LYS A 44 2.39 41.54 15.16
CA LYS A 44 1.42 41.71 14.07
C LYS A 44 -0.02 41.44 14.50
N SER A 45 -0.27 40.64 15.54
CA SER A 45 -1.61 40.39 16.10
C SER A 45 -1.55 39.88 17.55
N PRO A 46 -1.36 40.77 18.54
CA PRO A 46 -1.06 40.39 19.93
C PRO A 46 -2.23 39.80 20.73
N GLN A 47 -3.37 39.54 20.08
CA GLN A 47 -4.58 39.01 20.73
C GLN A 47 -5.04 37.65 20.18
N ASN A 48 -4.50 37.17 19.06
CA ASN A 48 -4.92 35.91 18.44
C ASN A 48 -3.68 35.07 18.13
N LEU A 49 -3.35 34.12 19.00
CA LEU A 49 -2.35 33.09 18.74
C LEU A 49 -3.05 31.73 18.67
N THR A 50 -2.58 30.86 17.77
CA THR A 50 -2.96 29.46 17.77
C THR A 50 -1.76 28.63 18.18
N VAL A 51 -1.95 27.73 19.14
CA VAL A 51 -0.89 26.84 19.63
C VAL A 51 -1.27 25.43 19.27
N ALA A 52 -0.40 24.73 18.54
CA ALA A 52 -0.57 23.29 18.36
C ALA A 52 0.11 22.54 19.50
N VAL A 53 -0.65 21.60 20.09
CA VAL A 53 -0.20 20.77 21.19
C VAL A 53 -0.42 19.31 20.82
N ARG A 54 0.66 18.53 20.81
CA ARG A 54 0.64 17.07 20.65
C ARG A 54 0.50 16.39 22.01
N ASP A 55 -0.32 15.34 22.07
CA ASP A 55 -0.54 14.50 23.27
C ASP A 55 -0.85 15.27 24.55
N GLN A 56 -1.45 16.46 24.44
CA GLN A 56 -1.74 17.38 25.55
C GLN A 56 -0.51 17.85 26.35
N LYS A 57 0.70 17.57 25.86
CA LYS A 57 1.95 17.71 26.62
C LYS A 57 3.05 18.44 25.87
N HIS A 58 3.03 18.43 24.54
CA HIS A 58 4.14 18.92 23.74
C HIS A 58 3.67 20.04 22.82
N VAL A 59 4.16 21.26 23.04
CA VAL A 59 3.89 22.39 22.13
C VAL A 59 4.76 22.22 20.89
N ILE A 60 4.13 22.04 19.73
CA ILE A 60 4.82 21.77 18.45
C ILE A 60 5.01 23.03 17.59
N ASP A 61 4.11 24.02 17.70
CA ASP A 61 4.26 25.33 17.05
C ASP A 61 3.30 26.36 17.67
N ILE A 62 3.59 27.64 17.43
CA ILE A 62 2.78 28.80 17.78
C ILE A 62 2.64 29.69 16.54
N TRP A 63 1.42 29.77 16.00
CA TRP A 63 1.08 30.61 14.86
C TRP A 63 0.44 31.92 15.29
N SER A 64 0.67 32.98 14.52
CA SER A 64 -0.14 34.20 14.62
C SER A 64 -1.46 34.05 13.89
N GLY A 65 -2.53 34.55 14.52
CA GLY A 65 -3.88 34.41 14.02
C GLY A 65 -4.52 33.07 14.40
N LEU A 66 -5.72 32.85 13.86
CA LEU A 66 -6.46 31.62 14.03
C LEU A 66 -6.08 30.63 12.93
N ILE A 67 -5.56 29.47 13.31
CA ILE A 67 -5.38 28.31 12.42
C ILE A 67 -6.48 27.30 12.76
N GLU A 68 -7.48 27.19 11.88
CA GLU A 68 -8.65 26.34 12.14
C GLU A 68 -8.45 24.87 11.74
N LYS A 69 -7.44 24.61 10.90
CA LYS A 69 -7.18 23.29 10.32
C LYS A 69 -5.70 22.96 10.35
N ILE A 70 -5.43 21.73 10.73
CA ILE A 70 -4.12 21.08 10.73
C ILE A 70 -4.31 19.71 10.08
N TYR A 71 -3.26 19.24 9.43
CA TYR A 71 -3.33 18.07 8.57
C TYR A 71 -2.35 17.00 9.00
N GLY A 72 -2.65 15.77 8.60
CA GLY A 72 -1.71 14.67 8.69
C GLY A 72 -1.68 13.84 7.43
N ALA A 73 -0.65 13.01 7.28
CA ALA A 73 -0.50 12.13 6.12
C ALA A 73 -0.42 10.66 6.55
N ALA A 74 -1.31 9.82 6.02
CA ALA A 74 -1.20 8.37 6.11
C ALA A 74 -0.46 7.84 4.87
N ILE A 75 0.65 7.14 5.08
CA ILE A 75 1.64 6.81 4.05
C ILE A 75 1.83 5.29 4.04
N ASP A 76 1.50 4.67 2.92
CA ASP A 76 1.78 3.26 2.66
C ASP A 76 2.94 3.13 1.67
N VAL A 77 4.07 2.62 2.15
CA VAL A 77 5.29 2.41 1.38
C VAL A 77 5.31 0.97 0.88
N GLY A 78 4.57 0.72 -0.20
CA GLY A 78 4.60 -0.56 -0.89
C GLY A 78 5.87 -0.78 -1.70
N SER A 79 6.16 -2.04 -2.02
CA SER A 79 7.29 -2.39 -2.89
C SER A 79 7.14 -1.74 -4.27
N THR A 80 5.95 -1.77 -4.84
CA THR A 80 5.71 -1.33 -6.23
C THR A 80 5.01 0.02 -6.30
N THR A 81 4.16 0.33 -5.34
CA THR A 81 3.38 1.57 -5.29
C THR A 81 3.58 2.22 -3.92
N ILE A 82 3.76 3.53 -3.88
CA ILE A 82 3.70 4.33 -2.65
C ILE A 82 2.39 5.12 -2.72
N ALA A 83 1.58 5.06 -1.67
CA ALA A 83 0.31 5.76 -1.58
C ALA A 83 0.28 6.68 -0.35
N ILE A 84 -0.34 7.85 -0.50
CA ILE A 84 -0.49 8.83 0.57
C ILE A 84 -1.93 9.35 0.58
N ASN A 85 -2.52 9.40 1.76
CA ASN A 85 -3.76 10.11 2.04
C ASN A 85 -3.45 11.30 2.95
N LEU A 86 -3.67 12.51 2.43
CA LEU A 86 -3.65 13.74 3.23
C LEU A 86 -5.00 13.87 3.93
N CYS A 87 -4.99 14.05 5.25
CA CYS A 87 -6.17 14.02 6.10
C CYS A 87 -6.29 15.30 6.91
N ASP A 88 -7.51 15.80 7.09
CA ASP A 88 -7.83 16.82 8.09
C ASP A 88 -7.86 16.15 9.48
N LEU A 89 -7.01 16.61 10.41
CA LEU A 89 -6.87 15.99 11.73
C LEU A 89 -8.05 16.28 12.65
N LYS A 90 -8.85 17.31 12.37
CA LYS A 90 -10.03 17.67 13.15
C LYS A 90 -11.22 16.78 12.78
N THR A 91 -11.41 16.49 11.50
CA THR A 91 -12.56 15.73 11.01
C THR A 91 -12.25 14.26 10.74
N GLY A 92 -10.98 13.92 10.51
CA GLY A 92 -10.55 12.61 10.03
C GLY A 92 -10.83 12.36 8.55
N SER A 93 -11.29 13.36 7.79
CA SER A 93 -11.60 13.19 6.37
C SER A 93 -10.33 13.22 5.50
N VAL A 94 -10.26 12.33 4.51
CA VAL A 94 -9.24 12.37 3.45
C VAL A 94 -9.54 13.55 2.53
N ILE A 95 -8.55 14.43 2.37
CA ILE A 95 -8.61 15.65 1.55
C ILE A 95 -8.05 15.42 0.16
N SER A 96 -6.93 14.69 0.06
CA SER A 96 -6.32 14.31 -1.21
C SER A 96 -5.67 12.93 -1.07
N SER A 97 -5.78 12.13 -2.12
CA SER A 97 -5.14 10.83 -2.25
C SER A 97 -4.17 10.87 -3.43
N GLN A 98 -2.91 10.58 -3.15
CA GLN A 98 -1.85 10.54 -4.16
C GLN A 98 -1.16 9.19 -4.17
N GLY A 99 -0.68 8.77 -5.34
CA GLY A 99 0.09 7.56 -5.47
C GLY A 99 1.07 7.64 -6.62
N SER A 100 2.17 6.91 -6.51
CA SER A 100 3.13 6.75 -7.59
C SER A 100 3.78 5.38 -7.55
N MET A 101 4.33 4.94 -8.68
CA MET A 101 5.26 3.82 -8.68
C MET A 101 6.44 4.11 -7.76
N ASN A 102 6.86 3.12 -6.98
CA ASN A 102 8.01 3.25 -6.09
C ASN A 102 9.29 3.41 -6.93
N PRO A 103 10.00 4.55 -6.87
CA PRO A 103 11.15 4.81 -7.72
C PRO A 103 12.36 3.91 -7.40
N GLN A 104 12.30 3.13 -6.32
CA GLN A 104 13.29 2.10 -6.01
C GLN A 104 13.25 0.91 -6.98
N ILE A 105 12.21 0.79 -7.83
CA ILE A 105 12.11 -0.25 -8.86
C ILE A 105 13.36 -0.35 -9.74
N ARG A 106 14.06 0.78 -9.96
CA ARG A 106 15.32 0.85 -10.72
C ARG A 106 16.50 0.09 -10.07
N PHE A 107 16.42 -0.18 -8.77
CA PHE A 107 17.45 -0.92 -8.01
C PHE A 107 17.05 -2.39 -7.77
N GLY A 108 15.80 -2.75 -8.10
CA GLY A 108 15.24 -4.08 -7.88
C GLY A 108 13.73 -4.03 -8.06
N GLU A 109 13.22 -4.89 -8.93
CA GLU A 109 11.80 -4.97 -9.28
C GLU A 109 10.93 -5.40 -8.10
N ASP A 110 11.46 -6.31 -7.27
CA ASP A 110 10.81 -6.86 -6.09
C ASP A 110 11.61 -6.61 -4.80
N LEU A 111 11.09 -7.06 -3.66
CA LEU A 111 11.74 -6.89 -2.36
C LEU A 111 13.11 -7.59 -2.29
N MET A 112 13.21 -8.83 -2.78
CA MET A 112 14.41 -9.64 -2.64
C MET A 112 15.54 -9.19 -3.57
N SER A 113 15.21 -8.69 -4.75
CA SER A 113 16.16 -8.06 -5.66
C SER A 113 16.71 -6.76 -5.10
N ARG A 114 15.92 -5.95 -4.39
CA ARG A 114 16.43 -4.77 -3.64
C ARG A 114 17.37 -5.16 -2.51
N VAL A 115 17.00 -6.19 -1.74
CA VAL A 115 17.90 -6.73 -0.70
C VAL A 115 19.21 -7.22 -1.34
N SER A 116 19.12 -7.96 -2.44
CA SER A 116 20.28 -8.45 -3.20
C SER A 116 21.14 -7.30 -3.73
N TYR A 117 20.53 -6.20 -4.19
CA TYR A 117 21.25 -5.00 -4.61
C TYR A 117 22.04 -4.40 -3.45
N CYS A 118 21.46 -4.31 -2.25
CA CYS A 118 22.17 -3.88 -1.04
C CYS A 118 23.31 -4.83 -0.63
N MET A 119 23.13 -6.14 -0.79
CA MET A 119 24.18 -7.13 -0.56
C MET A 119 25.37 -6.95 -1.52
N GLN A 120 25.09 -6.67 -2.79
CA GLN A 120 26.11 -6.50 -3.84
C GLN A 120 26.77 -5.13 -3.81
N ASN A 121 26.10 -4.12 -3.26
CA ASN A 121 26.56 -2.73 -3.22
C ASN A 121 26.50 -2.19 -1.78
N PRO A 122 27.50 -2.51 -0.92
CA PRO A 122 27.52 -2.04 0.46
C PRO A 122 27.41 -0.52 0.56
N GLY A 123 26.53 -0.02 1.45
CA GLY A 123 26.26 1.41 1.61
C GLY A 123 25.13 1.94 0.72
N SER A 124 24.66 1.17 -0.25
CA SER A 124 23.57 1.58 -1.15
C SER A 124 22.22 1.79 -0.46
N GLN A 125 22.01 1.24 0.75
CA GLN A 125 20.80 1.48 1.54
C GLN A 125 20.56 2.98 1.78
N THR A 126 21.63 3.79 1.88
CA THR A 126 21.53 5.24 2.03
C THR A 126 20.87 5.89 0.81
N GLU A 127 21.21 5.44 -0.40
CA GLU A 127 20.60 5.94 -1.63
C GLU A 127 19.16 5.46 -1.76
N LEU A 128 18.87 4.18 -1.46
CA LEU A 128 17.50 3.68 -1.45
C LEU A 128 16.61 4.43 -0.43
N THR A 129 17.15 4.77 0.74
CA THR A 129 16.50 5.57 1.78
C THR A 129 16.16 6.97 1.27
N LYS A 130 17.13 7.63 0.66
CA LYS A 130 16.95 8.96 0.06
C LYS A 130 15.86 8.92 -1.01
N VAL A 131 15.91 7.93 -1.90
CA VAL A 131 14.96 7.78 -3.00
C VAL A 131 13.52 7.57 -2.51
N VAL A 132 13.31 6.74 -1.47
CA VAL A 132 11.95 6.52 -0.94
C VAL A 132 11.43 7.74 -0.17
N ARG A 133 12.26 8.40 0.64
CA ARG A 133 11.86 9.62 1.36
C ARG A 133 11.54 10.76 0.40
N GLN A 134 12.34 10.94 -0.66
CA GLN A 134 12.05 11.93 -1.68
C GLN A 134 10.74 11.62 -2.43
N ALA A 135 10.44 10.34 -2.69
CA ALA A 135 9.16 9.95 -3.29
C ALA A 135 7.98 10.30 -2.37
N VAL A 136 8.11 10.02 -1.07
CA VAL A 136 7.12 10.39 -0.05
C VAL A 136 6.92 11.90 -0.01
N ASN A 137 7.99 12.71 0.05
CA ASN A 137 7.89 14.17 0.03
C ASN A 137 7.16 14.68 -1.20
N ASN A 138 7.55 14.21 -2.38
CA ASN A 138 6.92 14.64 -3.63
C ASN A 138 5.42 14.35 -3.63
N LEU A 139 5.00 13.20 -3.09
CA LEU A 139 3.59 12.83 -2.97
C LEU A 139 2.84 13.69 -1.94
N ILE A 140 3.44 13.98 -0.78
CA ILE A 140 2.84 14.87 0.22
C ILE A 140 2.68 16.27 -0.35
N LEU A 141 3.73 16.83 -0.95
CA LEU A 141 3.72 18.17 -1.54
C LEU A 141 2.71 18.26 -2.69
N LYS A 142 2.59 17.21 -3.51
CA LYS A 142 1.56 17.13 -4.55
C LYS A 142 0.15 17.11 -3.96
N ALA A 143 -0.09 16.34 -2.90
CA ALA A 143 -1.39 16.29 -2.23
C ALA A 143 -1.75 17.66 -1.60
N CYS A 144 -0.76 18.32 -0.98
CA CYS A 144 -0.92 19.66 -0.43
C CYS A 144 -1.24 20.68 -1.52
N SER A 145 -0.48 20.66 -2.63
CA SER A 145 -0.70 21.57 -3.76
C SER A 145 -2.05 21.39 -4.45
N GLU A 146 -2.54 20.16 -4.59
CA GLU A 146 -3.88 19.89 -5.17
C GLU A 146 -5.00 20.45 -4.28
N ALA A 147 -4.78 20.46 -2.96
CA ALA A 147 -5.74 20.93 -1.98
C ALA A 147 -5.54 22.40 -1.55
N ASP A 148 -4.59 23.13 -2.15
CA ASP A 148 -4.18 24.49 -1.77
C ASP A 148 -3.82 24.61 -0.27
N ILE A 149 -3.07 23.63 0.24
CA ILE A 149 -2.62 23.53 1.63
C ILE A 149 -1.12 23.81 1.71
N ASP A 150 -0.72 24.62 2.70
CA ASP A 150 0.68 24.78 3.08
C ASP A 150 1.19 23.51 3.79
N SER A 151 2.28 22.92 3.31
CA SER A 151 2.87 21.69 3.88
C SER A 151 3.35 21.86 5.32
N SER A 152 3.60 23.10 5.78
CA SER A 152 3.89 23.40 7.18
C SER A 152 2.70 23.17 8.12
N LEU A 153 1.48 23.03 7.60
CA LEU A 153 0.31 22.64 8.38
C LEU A 153 0.14 21.12 8.50
N VAL A 154 1.02 20.33 7.86
CA VAL A 154 1.08 18.88 8.04
C VAL A 154 1.98 18.57 9.24
N ILE A 155 1.37 18.21 10.36
CA ILE A 155 2.05 18.08 11.66
C ILE A 155 2.09 16.64 12.20
N GLU A 156 1.38 15.71 11.56
CA GLU A 156 1.33 14.30 11.92
C GLU A 156 1.47 13.44 10.68
N THR A 157 2.28 12.40 10.74
CA THR A 157 2.36 11.40 9.67
C THR A 157 2.37 10.00 10.25
N THR A 158 1.76 9.07 9.55
CA THR A 158 1.80 7.64 9.88
C THR A 158 2.35 6.89 8.69
N VAL A 159 3.38 6.07 8.91
CA VAL A 159 4.05 5.31 7.85
C VAL A 159 3.92 3.81 8.10
N VAL A 160 3.53 3.09 7.07
CA VAL A 160 3.43 1.63 7.05
C VAL A 160 4.13 1.06 5.82
N GLY A 161 4.41 -0.23 5.86
CA GLY A 161 5.03 -0.96 4.76
C GLY A 161 5.60 -2.30 5.23
N ASN A 162 5.88 -3.18 4.29
CA ASN A 162 6.53 -4.45 4.57
C ASN A 162 7.92 -4.22 5.19
N PRO A 163 8.53 -5.22 5.84
CA PRO A 163 9.76 -5.02 6.62
C PRO A 163 10.92 -4.41 5.81
N VAL A 164 11.07 -4.75 4.53
CA VAL A 164 12.14 -4.18 3.70
C VAL A 164 11.89 -2.70 3.43
N MET A 165 10.66 -2.32 3.07
CA MET A 165 10.29 -0.93 2.82
C MET A 165 10.33 -0.09 4.10
N HIS A 166 9.85 -0.65 5.21
CA HIS A 166 9.94 -0.07 6.54
C HIS A 166 11.39 0.24 6.91
N HIS A 167 12.30 -0.72 6.77
CA HIS A 167 13.71 -0.53 7.11
C HIS A 167 14.40 0.48 6.19
N LEU A 168 14.13 0.43 4.89
CA LEU A 168 14.68 1.41 3.95
C LEU A 168 14.16 2.83 4.21
N PHE A 169 12.88 3.00 4.56
CA PHE A 169 12.36 4.32 4.95
C PHE A 169 13.07 4.86 6.20
N LEU A 170 13.36 3.98 7.18
CA LEU A 170 14.06 4.33 8.42
C LEU A 170 15.58 4.53 8.25
N GLY A 171 16.15 4.23 7.09
CA GLY A 171 17.60 4.29 6.90
C GLY A 171 18.37 3.06 7.42
N PHE A 172 17.67 1.97 7.72
CA PHE A 172 18.28 0.72 8.15
C PHE A 172 18.70 -0.16 6.97
N ASP A 173 19.78 -0.92 7.16
CA ASP A 173 20.22 -1.94 6.22
C ASP A 173 19.20 -3.09 6.16
N PRO A 174 18.61 -3.39 4.98
CA PRO A 174 17.64 -4.47 4.84
C PRO A 174 18.30 -5.84 4.61
N VAL A 175 19.62 -5.93 4.41
CA VAL A 175 20.32 -7.20 4.13
C VAL A 175 19.98 -8.33 5.11
N PRO A 176 19.91 -8.10 6.44
CA PRO A 176 19.54 -9.14 7.40
C PRO A 176 18.13 -9.73 7.21
N LEU A 177 17.25 -9.07 6.44
CA LEU A 177 15.92 -9.56 6.10
C LEU A 177 15.94 -10.54 4.91
N GLY A 178 17.01 -10.57 4.12
CA GLY A 178 17.13 -11.50 2.99
C GLY A 178 17.73 -12.86 3.35
N VAL A 179 18.22 -13.03 4.58
CA VAL A 179 18.92 -14.24 5.03
C VAL A 179 18.33 -14.71 6.35
N ALA A 180 18.04 -16.01 6.47
CA ALA A 180 17.57 -16.59 7.73
C ALA A 180 18.56 -16.24 8.87
N PRO A 181 18.08 -15.76 10.03
CA PRO A 181 16.70 -15.84 10.53
C PRO A 181 15.83 -14.60 10.24
N PHE A 182 16.09 -13.83 9.18
CA PHE A 182 15.29 -12.67 8.73
C PHE A 182 15.17 -11.60 9.82
N LYS A 183 16.32 -11.14 10.33
CA LYS A 183 16.39 -10.35 11.56
C LYS A 183 16.00 -8.90 11.33
N LEU A 184 14.94 -8.46 12.00
CA LEU A 184 14.57 -7.05 12.09
C LEU A 184 15.60 -6.26 12.93
N LYS A 185 16.03 -5.09 12.42
CA LYS A 185 16.73 -4.08 13.23
C LYS A 185 15.87 -3.57 14.40
N THR A 186 14.58 -3.36 14.16
CA THR A 186 13.56 -3.02 15.17
C THR A 186 12.23 -3.68 14.77
N SER A 187 11.47 -4.12 15.77
CA SER A 187 10.08 -4.55 15.65
C SER A 187 9.12 -3.61 16.38
N ASP A 188 9.65 -2.59 17.06
CA ASP A 188 8.84 -1.67 17.87
C ASP A 188 8.28 -0.54 17.01
N ALA A 189 7.16 0.03 17.47
CA ALA A 189 6.63 1.26 16.90
C ALA A 189 7.59 2.42 17.20
N LEU A 190 7.74 3.35 16.26
CA LEU A 190 8.65 4.49 16.40
C LEU A 190 7.89 5.81 16.29
N TYR A 191 8.27 6.76 17.13
CA TYR A 191 7.90 8.17 17.01
C TYR A 191 9.15 8.95 16.66
N LEU A 192 9.17 9.53 15.47
CA LEU A 192 10.32 10.21 14.91
C LEU A 192 9.93 11.64 14.57
N ARG A 193 10.92 12.51 14.41
CA ARG A 193 10.71 13.88 13.95
C ARG A 193 10.97 13.99 12.45
N ALA A 194 10.12 14.73 11.76
CA ALA A 194 10.17 14.91 10.31
C ALA A 194 11.50 15.49 9.81
N ASP A 195 12.01 16.51 10.47
CA ASP A 195 13.27 17.18 10.11
C ASP A 195 14.47 16.21 10.13
N ASP A 196 14.55 15.33 11.14
CA ASP A 196 15.60 14.31 11.27
C ASP A 196 15.54 13.24 10.17
N HIS A 197 14.41 13.14 9.47
CA HIS A 197 14.13 12.14 8.45
C HIS A 197 13.94 12.76 7.06
N SER A 198 14.29 14.03 6.89
CA SER A 198 14.24 14.74 5.61
C SER A 198 12.83 14.71 4.98
N LEU A 199 11.77 14.85 5.79
CA LEU A 199 10.43 15.08 5.27
C LEU A 199 10.13 16.58 5.19
N ASP A 200 9.76 17.05 4.00
CA ASP A 200 9.54 18.48 3.69
C ASP A 200 8.15 18.97 4.13
N ILE A 201 7.84 18.77 5.41
CA ILE A 201 6.60 19.18 6.09
C ILE A 201 6.94 20.06 7.30
N HIS A 202 6.02 20.22 8.26
CA HIS A 202 6.37 20.93 9.49
C HIS A 202 7.60 20.29 10.17
N PRO A 203 8.64 21.05 10.56
CA PRO A 203 9.89 20.47 11.09
C PRO A 203 9.68 19.58 12.33
N GLU A 204 8.76 19.98 13.22
CA GLU A 204 8.37 19.21 14.41
C GLU A 204 7.22 18.22 14.16
N ALA A 205 6.84 17.98 12.90
CA ALA A 205 5.87 16.96 12.58
C ALA A 205 6.35 15.59 13.09
N ALA A 206 5.45 14.82 13.66
CA ALA A 206 5.75 13.46 14.07
C ALA A 206 5.62 12.53 12.87
N ILE A 207 6.51 11.55 12.82
CA ILE A 207 6.39 10.37 11.99
C ILE A 207 6.17 9.18 12.93
N TYR A 208 4.94 8.68 12.93
CA TYR A 208 4.61 7.45 13.61
C TYR A 208 4.78 6.28 12.65
N VAL A 209 5.75 5.40 12.91
CA VAL A 209 5.97 4.19 12.12
C VAL A 209 5.44 3.00 12.90
N LEU A 210 4.54 2.24 12.30
CA LEU A 210 3.93 1.07 12.93
C LEU A 210 4.97 -0.07 13.11
N PRO A 211 4.75 -0.97 14.10
CA PRO A 211 5.68 -2.06 14.36
C PRO A 211 5.64 -3.13 13.27
N CYS A 212 6.78 -3.75 12.98
CA CYS A 212 6.85 -4.98 12.20
C CYS A 212 6.56 -6.20 13.09
N LEU A 213 5.70 -7.11 12.63
CA LEU A 213 5.32 -8.32 13.37
C LEU A 213 6.37 -9.43 13.26
N ALA A 214 7.05 -9.52 12.11
CA ALA A 214 8.13 -10.48 11.84
C ALA A 214 9.00 -10.03 10.66
N GLY A 215 10.09 -10.75 10.36
CA GLY A 215 11.02 -10.43 9.26
C GLY A 215 10.39 -10.33 7.87
N HIS A 216 9.21 -10.95 7.66
CA HIS A 216 8.43 -10.84 6.43
C HIS A 216 6.98 -10.40 6.66
N VAL A 217 6.60 -10.00 7.87
CA VAL A 217 5.24 -9.50 8.17
C VAL A 217 5.39 -8.11 8.75
N GLY A 218 5.04 -7.10 7.96
CA GLY A 218 5.39 -5.71 8.23
C GLY A 218 4.34 -4.90 8.96
N ALA A 219 4.60 -3.60 8.94
CA ALA A 219 3.74 -2.56 9.50
C ALA A 219 2.45 -2.37 8.69
N ASP A 220 2.48 -2.70 7.40
CA ASP A 220 1.31 -2.81 6.51
C ASP A 220 0.31 -3.85 7.04
N ALA A 221 0.76 -5.06 7.33
CA ALA A 221 -0.08 -6.10 7.94
C ALA A 221 -0.60 -5.67 9.33
N ALA A 222 0.21 -4.97 10.11
CA ALA A 222 -0.23 -4.41 11.39
C ALA A 222 -1.36 -3.38 11.20
N ALA A 223 -1.29 -2.52 10.19
CA ALA A 223 -2.35 -1.58 9.85
C ALA A 223 -3.64 -2.27 9.40
N VAL A 224 -3.54 -3.34 8.61
CA VAL A 224 -4.68 -4.18 8.24
C VAL A 224 -5.34 -4.78 9.49
N ILE A 225 -4.56 -5.30 10.43
CA ILE A 225 -5.07 -5.84 11.71
C ILE A 225 -5.76 -4.74 12.53
N LEU A 226 -5.18 -3.53 12.61
CA LEU A 226 -5.79 -2.41 13.33
C LEU A 226 -7.11 -1.95 12.70
N THR A 227 -7.21 -2.00 11.37
CA THR A 227 -8.40 -1.61 10.62
C THR A 227 -9.50 -2.65 10.76
N GLU A 228 -9.16 -3.93 10.60
CA GLU A 228 -10.13 -5.03 10.62
C GLU A 228 -10.51 -5.48 12.03
N LYS A 229 -9.69 -5.16 13.03
CA LYS A 229 -9.92 -5.46 14.46
C LYS A 229 -10.34 -6.92 14.72
N PRO A 230 -9.64 -7.94 14.17
CA PRO A 230 -10.01 -9.32 14.44
C PRO A 230 -9.84 -9.68 15.92
N TYR A 231 -8.96 -8.97 16.64
CA TYR A 231 -8.76 -9.10 18.09
C TYR A 231 -9.93 -8.58 18.94
N ASP A 232 -10.93 -7.93 18.34
CA ASP A 232 -12.15 -7.47 19.02
C ASP A 232 -13.40 -8.21 18.49
N GLN A 233 -13.20 -9.38 17.87
CA GLN A 233 -14.26 -10.17 17.26
C GLN A 233 -14.23 -11.59 17.80
N LYS A 234 -15.41 -12.15 18.07
CA LYS A 234 -15.56 -13.58 18.38
C LYS A 234 -15.40 -14.47 17.14
N LYS A 235 -15.78 -13.95 15.98
CA LYS A 235 -15.70 -14.65 14.68
C LYS A 235 -14.25 -14.99 14.35
N MET A 236 -14.03 -16.18 13.81
CA MET A 236 -12.74 -16.58 13.26
C MET A 236 -12.53 -15.91 11.90
N ASN A 237 -11.56 -15.02 11.82
CA ASN A 237 -11.25 -14.25 10.63
C ASN A 237 -10.11 -14.91 9.86
N LEU A 238 -10.21 -14.89 8.53
CA LEU A 238 -9.09 -15.03 7.59
C LEU A 238 -8.99 -13.69 6.84
N ILE A 239 -7.92 -12.96 7.09
CA ILE A 239 -7.62 -11.72 6.38
C ILE A 239 -6.43 -12.03 5.47
N VAL A 240 -6.54 -11.68 4.19
CA VAL A 240 -5.50 -11.87 3.20
C VAL A 240 -5.24 -10.53 2.54
N ASP A 241 -4.07 -9.95 2.78
CA ASP A 241 -3.56 -8.87 1.96
C ASP A 241 -2.90 -9.46 0.73
N VAL A 242 -3.41 -9.14 -0.45
CA VAL A 242 -2.98 -9.71 -1.72
C VAL A 242 -2.08 -8.72 -2.44
N GLY A 243 -0.79 -9.04 -2.46
CA GLY A 243 0.18 -8.41 -3.33
C GLY A 243 1.16 -9.45 -3.88
N THR A 244 2.33 -8.96 -4.30
CA THR A 244 3.46 -9.80 -4.76
C THR A 244 3.88 -10.82 -3.70
N ASN A 245 3.86 -10.41 -2.43
CA ASN A 245 3.73 -11.31 -1.30
C ASN A 245 2.33 -11.11 -0.72
N ALA A 246 1.81 -12.16 -0.08
CA ALA A 246 0.54 -12.06 0.60
C ALA A 246 0.69 -12.25 2.09
N GLU A 247 0.26 -11.26 2.85
CA GLU A 247 0.19 -11.32 4.30
C GLU A 247 -1.15 -11.93 4.70
N ILE A 248 -1.08 -13.05 5.40
CA ILE A 248 -2.23 -13.83 5.82
C ILE A 248 -2.33 -13.74 7.34
N VAL A 249 -3.48 -13.28 7.83
CA VAL A 249 -3.80 -13.24 9.26
C VAL A 249 -4.99 -14.15 9.53
N VAL A 250 -4.85 -15.06 10.49
CA VAL A 250 -5.94 -15.92 10.95
C VAL A 250 -6.13 -15.76 12.44
N GLY A 251 -7.36 -15.54 12.88
CA GLY A 251 -7.68 -15.52 14.30
C GLY A 251 -8.89 -14.69 14.70
N ASN A 252 -8.99 -14.46 16.01
CA ASN A 252 -10.09 -13.73 16.66
C ASN A 252 -9.55 -13.02 17.93
N GLN A 253 -10.45 -12.59 18.82
CA GLN A 253 -10.11 -11.98 20.12
C GLN A 253 -9.23 -12.84 21.03
N ASP A 254 -9.24 -14.17 20.88
CA ASP A 254 -8.51 -15.07 21.77
C ASP A 254 -7.07 -15.25 21.30
N LYS A 255 -6.85 -15.29 19.98
CA LYS A 255 -5.52 -15.45 19.38
C LYS A 255 -5.50 -15.02 17.92
N LEU A 256 -4.42 -14.35 17.53
CA LEU A 256 -4.08 -14.03 16.14
C LEU A 256 -2.77 -14.74 15.76
N LEU A 257 -2.71 -15.29 14.54
CA LEU A 257 -1.48 -15.68 13.88
C LEU A 257 -1.36 -14.94 12.56
N ALA A 258 -0.14 -14.58 12.17
CA ALA A 258 0.17 -14.00 10.88
C ALA A 258 1.32 -14.73 10.21
N ALA A 259 1.30 -14.80 8.89
CA ALA A 259 2.41 -15.26 8.06
C ALA A 259 2.44 -14.48 6.75
N SER A 260 3.60 -14.40 6.12
CA SER A 260 3.71 -13.94 4.73
C SER A 260 3.93 -15.14 3.82
N SER A 261 3.30 -15.11 2.66
CA SER A 261 3.30 -16.17 1.66
C SER A 261 3.84 -15.62 0.33
N PRO A 262 4.83 -16.27 -0.30
CA PRO A 262 5.38 -15.84 -1.58
C PRO A 262 4.43 -16.24 -2.71
N THR A 263 3.42 -15.42 -2.96
CA THR A 263 2.40 -15.65 -3.99
C THR A 263 2.91 -15.33 -5.39
N GLY A 264 3.89 -14.44 -5.50
CA GLY A 264 4.33 -13.89 -6.77
C GLY A 264 3.31 -12.88 -7.33
N PRO A 265 3.70 -12.09 -8.35
CA PRO A 265 2.90 -10.95 -8.81
C PRO A 265 1.80 -11.34 -9.81
N ALA A 266 1.50 -12.64 -9.96
CA ALA A 266 0.60 -13.16 -10.98
C ALA A 266 -0.84 -12.58 -10.87
N PHE A 267 -1.32 -12.35 -9.64
CA PHE A 267 -2.63 -11.73 -9.40
C PHE A 267 -2.64 -10.22 -9.68
N GLU A 268 -1.49 -9.57 -9.77
CA GLU A 268 -1.38 -8.16 -10.21
C GLU A 268 -1.27 -8.05 -11.75
N GLY A 269 -1.32 -9.18 -12.46
CA GLY A 269 -1.12 -9.26 -13.91
C GLY A 269 0.36 -9.20 -14.35
N ALA A 270 1.30 -9.08 -13.41
CA ALA A 270 2.72 -9.12 -13.74
C ALA A 270 3.21 -10.57 -13.94
N GLN A 271 4.21 -10.75 -14.80
CA GLN A 271 4.73 -12.05 -15.24
C GLN A 271 3.68 -12.96 -15.92
N ILE A 272 2.61 -12.35 -16.45
CA ILE A 272 1.62 -13.00 -17.30
C ILE A 272 1.78 -12.42 -18.72
N ASN A 273 1.78 -13.27 -19.75
CA ASN A 273 2.13 -12.91 -21.14
C ASN A 273 1.40 -11.67 -21.68
N SER A 274 0.09 -11.61 -21.50
CA SER A 274 -0.74 -10.46 -21.88
C SER A 274 -1.25 -9.69 -20.64
N GLY A 275 -0.62 -9.91 -19.49
CA GLY A 275 -1.09 -9.40 -18.22
C GLY A 275 -0.73 -7.95 -17.98
N GLN A 276 -1.61 -7.25 -17.27
CA GLN A 276 -1.40 -5.87 -16.83
C GLN A 276 -2.15 -5.61 -15.52
N ARG A 277 -1.88 -4.45 -14.91
CA ARG A 277 -2.66 -3.96 -13.78
C ARG A 277 -4.10 -3.62 -14.19
N ALA A 278 -5.01 -3.61 -13.22
CA ALA A 278 -6.37 -3.15 -13.42
C ALA A 278 -6.38 -1.67 -13.85
N ALA A 279 -6.73 -1.43 -15.11
CA ALA A 279 -6.83 -0.12 -15.74
C ALA A 279 -7.83 -0.19 -16.90
N PRO A 280 -8.41 0.95 -17.34
CA PRO A 280 -9.31 0.96 -18.49
C PRO A 280 -8.75 0.21 -19.70
N GLY A 281 -9.57 -0.64 -20.30
CA GLY A 281 -9.20 -1.54 -21.41
C GLY A 281 -8.59 -2.88 -21.01
N ALA A 282 -8.30 -3.12 -19.71
CA ALA A 282 -7.90 -4.44 -19.24
C ALA A 282 -9.10 -5.39 -19.17
N ILE A 283 -8.97 -6.61 -19.71
CA ILE A 283 -9.97 -7.66 -19.54
C ILE A 283 -10.07 -8.05 -18.06
N GLU A 284 -11.28 -7.95 -17.50
CA GLU A 284 -11.57 -8.24 -16.08
C GLU A 284 -12.58 -9.37 -15.85
N ARG A 285 -13.34 -9.74 -16.89
CA ARG A 285 -14.30 -10.84 -16.84
C ARG A 285 -14.20 -11.68 -18.09
N VAL A 286 -14.30 -13.00 -17.96
CA VAL A 286 -14.19 -13.95 -19.07
C VAL A 286 -15.20 -15.08 -18.89
N ARG A 287 -15.90 -15.47 -19.95
CA ARG A 287 -16.71 -16.70 -20.02
C ARG A 287 -16.35 -17.45 -21.28
N ILE A 288 -16.13 -18.76 -21.17
CA ILE A 288 -15.77 -19.63 -22.30
C ILE A 288 -16.88 -20.64 -22.53
N ASN A 289 -17.40 -20.68 -23.75
CA ASN A 289 -18.40 -21.67 -24.12
C ASN A 289 -17.74 -23.05 -24.28
N PRO A 290 -18.13 -24.08 -23.50
CA PRO A 290 -17.47 -25.38 -23.52
C PRO A 290 -17.68 -26.17 -24.82
N LYS A 291 -18.62 -25.75 -25.69
CA LYS A 291 -18.91 -26.46 -26.94
C LYS A 291 -18.01 -26.02 -28.10
N ASN A 292 -17.72 -24.71 -28.20
CA ASN A 292 -16.97 -24.13 -29.31
C ASN A 292 -15.71 -23.38 -28.86
N LEU A 293 -15.46 -23.33 -27.55
CA LEU A 293 -14.32 -22.66 -26.91
C LEU A 293 -14.19 -21.18 -27.25
N GLU A 294 -15.27 -20.54 -27.70
CA GLU A 294 -15.31 -19.09 -27.88
C GLU A 294 -15.43 -18.40 -26.53
N ALA A 295 -14.56 -17.41 -26.32
CA ALA A 295 -14.61 -16.55 -25.17
C ALA A 295 -15.43 -15.30 -25.47
N ARG A 296 -16.18 -14.85 -24.47
CA ARG A 296 -16.63 -13.47 -24.35
C ARG A 296 -16.06 -12.87 -23.08
N PHE A 297 -15.83 -11.56 -23.08
CA PHE A 297 -15.18 -10.88 -21.99
C PHE A 297 -15.73 -9.48 -21.74
N LYS A 298 -15.40 -8.89 -20.59
CA LYS A 298 -15.57 -7.46 -20.33
C LYS A 298 -14.22 -6.82 -20.05
N VAL A 299 -14.10 -5.53 -20.34
CA VAL A 299 -12.94 -4.71 -19.98
C VAL A 299 -13.32 -3.66 -18.96
N ILE A 300 -12.36 -3.28 -18.10
CA ILE A 300 -12.53 -2.15 -17.19
C ILE A 300 -12.84 -0.90 -18.01
N GLY A 301 -13.92 -0.20 -17.65
CA GLY A 301 -14.42 0.96 -18.38
C GLY A 301 -15.62 0.68 -19.29
N SER A 302 -16.07 -0.58 -19.42
CA SER A 302 -17.32 -0.94 -20.09
C SER A 302 -18.09 -2.02 -19.35
N ASP A 303 -19.40 -1.80 -19.18
CA ASP A 303 -20.32 -2.79 -18.60
C ASP A 303 -20.83 -3.81 -19.63
N LEU A 304 -20.49 -3.65 -20.91
CA LEU A 304 -20.93 -4.52 -21.99
C LEU A 304 -20.00 -5.73 -22.15
N TRP A 305 -20.56 -6.86 -22.57
CA TRP A 305 -19.76 -8.02 -22.98
C TRP A 305 -19.27 -7.87 -24.41
N SER A 306 -18.16 -8.50 -24.77
CA SER A 306 -17.54 -8.43 -26.10
C SER A 306 -18.40 -9.00 -27.24
N ASP A 307 -19.49 -9.71 -26.92
CA ASP A 307 -20.49 -10.19 -27.88
C ASP A 307 -21.69 -9.24 -28.03
N ASP A 308 -21.71 -8.12 -27.32
CA ASP A 308 -22.72 -7.07 -27.45
C ASP A 308 -22.45 -6.19 -28.69
N PRO A 309 -23.46 -5.86 -29.52
CA PRO A 309 -23.28 -5.02 -30.70
C PRO A 309 -22.72 -3.61 -30.43
N LEU A 310 -22.91 -3.08 -29.21
CA LEU A 310 -22.42 -1.76 -28.80
C LEU A 310 -21.08 -1.82 -28.08
N PHE A 311 -20.46 -3.01 -27.96
CA PHE A 311 -19.20 -3.17 -27.24
C PHE A 311 -18.09 -2.31 -27.84
N ASP A 312 -17.86 -2.39 -29.15
CA ASP A 312 -16.78 -1.67 -29.83
C ASP A 312 -16.93 -0.14 -29.67
N GLU A 313 -18.16 0.39 -29.74
CA GLU A 313 -18.45 1.80 -29.48
C GLU A 313 -18.17 2.16 -28.01
N SER A 314 -18.53 1.28 -27.06
CA SER A 314 -18.31 1.52 -25.63
C SER A 314 -16.84 1.59 -25.23
N ILE A 315 -15.95 1.00 -26.04
CA ILE A 315 -14.51 0.95 -25.76
C ILE A 315 -13.67 1.78 -26.73
N GLU A 316 -14.28 2.57 -27.63
CA GLU A 316 -13.58 3.31 -28.69
C GLU A 316 -12.38 4.13 -28.19
N ASN A 317 -12.52 4.77 -27.01
CA ASN A 317 -11.49 5.62 -26.43
C ASN A 317 -10.44 4.89 -25.58
N ILE A 318 -10.68 3.64 -25.19
CA ILE A 318 -9.82 2.88 -24.26
C ILE A 318 -9.17 1.65 -24.90
N GLY A 319 -9.85 1.03 -25.88
CA GLY A 319 -9.43 -0.20 -26.53
C GLY A 319 -9.33 -1.40 -25.59
N ILE A 320 -8.73 -2.48 -26.09
CA ILE A 320 -8.33 -3.65 -25.31
C ILE A 320 -6.81 -3.63 -25.19
N THR A 321 -6.29 -3.57 -23.96
CA THR A 321 -4.85 -3.35 -23.73
C THR A 321 -4.14 -4.55 -23.12
N GLY A 322 -4.87 -5.43 -22.43
CA GLY A 322 -4.31 -6.59 -21.76
C GLY A 322 -5.36 -7.33 -20.93
N ILE A 323 -4.90 -8.18 -20.00
CA ILE A 323 -5.75 -8.88 -19.02
C ILE A 323 -5.30 -8.56 -17.60
N CYS A 324 -6.24 -8.19 -16.72
CA CYS A 324 -5.92 -7.93 -15.31
C CYS A 324 -6.02 -9.18 -14.44
N GLY A 325 -5.69 -9.05 -13.15
CA GLY A 325 -5.73 -10.12 -12.15
C GLY A 325 -7.04 -10.91 -12.11
N SER A 326 -8.16 -10.20 -11.95
CA SER A 326 -9.48 -10.82 -11.98
C SER A 326 -9.79 -11.51 -13.32
N GLY A 327 -9.37 -10.91 -14.44
CA GLY A 327 -9.53 -11.50 -15.77
C GLY A 327 -8.77 -12.80 -15.94
N ILE A 328 -7.50 -12.87 -15.52
CA ILE A 328 -6.69 -14.09 -15.66
C ILE A 328 -7.19 -15.21 -14.72
N ILE A 329 -7.66 -14.87 -13.52
CA ILE A 329 -8.29 -15.84 -12.60
C ILE A 329 -9.53 -16.46 -13.24
N GLU A 330 -10.45 -15.63 -13.76
CA GLU A 330 -11.64 -16.15 -14.44
C GLU A 330 -11.27 -16.94 -15.69
N THR A 331 -10.28 -16.50 -16.46
CA THR A 331 -9.85 -17.21 -17.67
C THR A 331 -9.34 -18.61 -17.35
N VAL A 332 -8.47 -18.76 -16.35
CA VAL A 332 -7.96 -20.08 -15.93
C VAL A 332 -9.09 -20.97 -15.41
N ALA A 333 -10.05 -20.40 -14.65
CA ALA A 333 -11.22 -21.14 -14.18
C ALA A 333 -12.11 -21.63 -15.35
N GLU A 334 -12.43 -20.75 -16.29
CA GLU A 334 -13.24 -21.07 -17.47
C GLU A 334 -12.53 -22.06 -18.40
N MET A 335 -11.21 -21.96 -18.55
CA MET A 335 -10.42 -22.95 -19.30
C MET A 335 -10.49 -24.34 -18.65
N TYR A 336 -10.53 -24.41 -17.32
CA TYR A 336 -10.72 -25.68 -16.62
C TYR A 336 -12.14 -26.22 -16.82
N LEU A 337 -13.16 -25.36 -16.65
CA LEU A 337 -14.57 -25.74 -16.80
C LEU A 337 -14.94 -26.17 -18.23
N SER A 338 -14.28 -25.58 -19.24
CA SER A 338 -14.45 -25.92 -20.66
C SER A 338 -13.56 -27.06 -21.15
N GLY A 339 -12.69 -27.60 -20.29
CA GLY A 339 -11.79 -28.71 -20.63
C GLY A 339 -10.57 -28.32 -21.49
N ILE A 340 -10.35 -27.02 -21.72
CA ILE A 340 -9.13 -26.48 -22.37
C ILE A 340 -7.89 -26.85 -21.54
N ILE A 341 -8.03 -26.86 -20.21
CA ILE A 341 -6.98 -27.35 -19.31
C ILE A 341 -7.49 -28.48 -18.42
N THR A 342 -6.58 -29.38 -18.09
CA THR A 342 -6.77 -30.48 -17.12
C THR A 342 -6.75 -29.98 -15.68
N SER A 343 -7.06 -30.85 -14.71
CA SER A 343 -6.92 -30.56 -13.27
C SER A 343 -5.48 -30.23 -12.86
N GLU A 344 -4.51 -30.75 -13.61
CA GLU A 344 -3.09 -30.48 -13.41
C GLU A 344 -2.67 -29.13 -14.02
N GLY A 345 -3.58 -28.48 -14.77
CA GLY A 345 -3.36 -27.21 -15.47
C GLY A 345 -2.67 -27.36 -16.83
N LEU A 346 -2.55 -28.58 -17.35
CA LEU A 346 -1.99 -28.82 -18.68
C LEU A 346 -3.03 -28.54 -19.77
N MET A 347 -2.62 -27.82 -20.81
CA MET A 347 -3.43 -27.60 -22.00
C MET A 347 -3.78 -28.92 -22.70
N ASN A 348 -5.03 -29.07 -23.10
CA ASN A 348 -5.57 -30.27 -23.71
C ASN A 348 -5.37 -30.26 -25.24
N GLU A 349 -4.27 -30.87 -25.70
CA GLU A 349 -3.93 -30.98 -27.13
C GLU A 349 -5.05 -31.58 -27.99
N SER A 350 -5.87 -32.50 -27.46
CA SER A 350 -6.93 -33.13 -28.23
C SER A 350 -7.99 -32.14 -28.75
N LEU A 351 -8.16 -31.00 -28.06
CA LEU A 351 -9.07 -29.94 -28.47
C LEU A 351 -8.48 -29.01 -29.54
N ALA A 352 -7.17 -29.06 -29.78
CA ALA A 352 -6.49 -28.18 -30.72
C ALA A 352 -6.71 -28.59 -32.18
N THR A 353 -7.02 -29.86 -32.43
CA THR A 353 -7.28 -30.36 -33.79
C THR A 353 -8.53 -29.73 -34.40
N ASP A 354 -9.52 -29.43 -33.56
CA ASP A 354 -10.84 -28.95 -33.99
C ASP A 354 -11.08 -27.46 -33.68
N ASN A 355 -10.08 -26.75 -33.11
CA ASN A 355 -10.26 -25.37 -32.67
C ASN A 355 -9.03 -24.49 -32.88
N GLN A 356 -9.17 -23.47 -33.73
CA GLN A 356 -8.08 -22.54 -34.07
C GLN A 356 -7.64 -21.65 -32.89
N ARG A 357 -8.45 -21.52 -31.83
CA ARG A 357 -8.07 -20.76 -30.64
C ARG A 357 -7.03 -21.48 -29.80
N LEU A 358 -6.92 -22.80 -29.90
CA LEU A 358 -5.90 -23.57 -29.20
C LEU A 358 -4.81 -23.97 -30.21
N PHE A 359 -3.66 -23.30 -30.13
CA PHE A 359 -2.57 -23.49 -31.09
C PHE A 359 -1.27 -23.89 -30.41
N LYS A 360 -0.42 -24.58 -31.17
CA LYS A 360 0.88 -25.05 -30.66
C LYS A 360 1.81 -23.87 -30.40
N ASN A 361 2.37 -23.82 -29.19
CA ASN A 361 3.35 -22.83 -28.76
C ASN A 361 4.54 -23.54 -28.09
N GLY A 362 5.62 -23.68 -28.85
CA GLY A 362 6.79 -24.45 -28.44
C GLY A 362 6.46 -25.93 -28.19
N ARG A 363 6.69 -26.39 -26.96
CA ARG A 363 6.38 -27.76 -26.51
C ARG A 363 4.98 -27.91 -25.91
N THR A 364 4.22 -26.83 -25.87
CA THR A 364 2.91 -26.75 -25.21
C THR A 364 1.88 -26.13 -26.17
N TYR A 365 0.69 -25.81 -25.67
CA TYR A 365 -0.34 -25.09 -26.40
C TYR A 365 -0.63 -23.75 -25.72
N SER A 366 -1.22 -22.84 -26.49
CA SER A 366 -1.69 -21.52 -26.06
C SER A 366 -3.12 -21.32 -26.48
N TYR A 367 -3.90 -20.62 -25.64
CA TYR A 367 -5.28 -20.26 -25.93
C TYR A 367 -5.38 -18.79 -26.36
N LEU A 368 -5.96 -18.54 -27.53
CA LEU A 368 -6.26 -17.21 -28.06
C LEU A 368 -7.59 -16.73 -27.47
N LEU A 369 -7.50 -15.88 -26.45
CA LEU A 369 -8.67 -15.28 -25.81
C LEU A 369 -9.31 -14.22 -26.72
N HIS A 370 -8.48 -13.32 -27.25
CA HIS A 370 -8.93 -12.24 -28.14
C HIS A 370 -7.94 -12.05 -29.31
N ASP A 371 -8.50 -11.90 -30.51
CA ASP A 371 -7.76 -11.67 -31.76
C ASP A 371 -8.15 -10.30 -32.33
N GLY A 372 -7.54 -9.25 -31.79
CA GLY A 372 -7.64 -7.88 -32.28
C GLY A 372 -6.26 -7.25 -32.43
N ASP A 373 -6.21 -5.92 -32.51
CA ASP A 373 -4.95 -5.16 -32.61
C ASP A 373 -3.97 -5.54 -31.49
N GLN A 374 -4.49 -5.66 -30.27
CA GLN A 374 -3.80 -6.28 -29.16
C GLN A 374 -4.26 -7.73 -29.00
N LYS A 375 -3.41 -8.68 -29.38
CA LYS A 375 -3.70 -10.10 -29.20
C LYS A 375 -3.56 -10.51 -27.74
N ILE A 376 -4.60 -11.14 -27.20
CA ILE A 376 -4.59 -11.66 -25.83
C ILE A 376 -4.45 -13.18 -25.88
N ILE A 377 -3.28 -13.67 -25.45
CA ILE A 377 -2.91 -15.08 -25.52
C ILE A 377 -2.60 -15.56 -24.10
N ILE A 378 -3.20 -16.68 -23.72
CA ILE A 378 -2.94 -17.36 -22.46
C ILE A 378 -2.03 -18.56 -22.73
N THR A 379 -0.89 -18.58 -22.06
CA THR A 379 0.15 -19.59 -22.21
C THR A 379 0.10 -20.62 -21.09
N GLN A 380 0.76 -21.76 -21.29
CA GLN A 380 0.97 -22.77 -20.25
C GLN A 380 1.68 -22.22 -19.00
N ASN A 381 2.60 -21.25 -19.20
CA ASN A 381 3.32 -20.61 -18.09
C ASN A 381 2.42 -19.68 -17.30
N ASP A 382 1.50 -18.97 -17.95
CA ASP A 382 0.52 -18.10 -17.27
C ASP A 382 -0.38 -18.92 -16.33
N ILE A 383 -0.90 -20.05 -16.82
CA ILE A 383 -1.68 -21.00 -16.01
C ILE A 383 -0.87 -21.47 -14.80
N ARG A 384 0.41 -21.80 -15.02
CA ARG A 384 1.30 -22.28 -13.96
C ARG A 384 1.56 -21.21 -12.91
N ALA A 385 1.76 -19.96 -13.32
CA ALA A 385 1.96 -18.83 -12.41
C ALA A 385 0.73 -18.64 -11.49
N ILE A 386 -0.48 -18.67 -12.05
CA ILE A 386 -1.73 -18.57 -11.28
C ILE A 386 -1.91 -19.75 -10.33
N GLN A 387 -1.62 -20.98 -10.78
CA GLN A 387 -1.68 -22.16 -9.91
C GLN A 387 -0.72 -22.05 -8.73
N LEU A 388 0.52 -21.62 -8.95
CA LEU A 388 1.52 -21.44 -7.89
C LEU A 388 1.09 -20.37 -6.90
N ALA A 389 0.62 -19.22 -7.38
CA ALA A 389 0.13 -18.13 -6.54
C ALA A 389 -1.05 -18.58 -5.66
N LYS A 390 -2.05 -19.25 -6.27
CA LYS A 390 -3.21 -19.80 -5.55
C LYS A 390 -2.80 -20.88 -4.55
N ALA A 391 -1.86 -21.75 -4.92
CA ALA A 391 -1.38 -22.82 -4.04
C ALA A 391 -0.64 -22.26 -2.82
N ALA A 392 0.20 -21.24 -3.01
CA ALA A 392 0.91 -20.56 -1.93
C ALA A 392 -0.06 -19.93 -0.92
N LEU A 393 -1.04 -19.13 -1.39
CA LEU A 393 -2.10 -18.55 -0.53
C LEU A 393 -2.84 -19.62 0.27
N TYR A 394 -3.32 -20.64 -0.43
CA TYR A 394 -4.12 -21.69 0.19
C TYR A 394 -3.32 -22.49 1.23
N ALA A 395 -2.06 -22.82 0.91
CA ALA A 395 -1.16 -23.50 1.82
C ALA A 395 -0.87 -22.65 3.07
N GLY A 396 -0.56 -21.36 2.89
CA GLY A 396 -0.32 -20.42 4.00
C GLY A 396 -1.53 -20.32 4.94
N ALA A 397 -2.74 -20.12 4.37
CA ALA A 397 -3.97 -20.08 5.15
C ALA A 397 -4.21 -21.41 5.91
N LYS A 398 -4.03 -22.56 5.25
CA LYS A 398 -4.19 -23.87 5.89
C LYS A 398 -3.20 -24.13 7.01
N LEU A 399 -1.92 -23.78 6.83
CA LEU A 399 -0.92 -23.93 7.88
C LEU A 399 -1.25 -23.10 9.13
N LEU A 400 -1.76 -21.88 8.95
CA LEU A 400 -2.21 -21.05 10.07
C LEU A 400 -3.45 -21.64 10.76
N MET A 401 -4.42 -22.14 9.99
CA MET A 401 -5.59 -22.84 10.54
C MET A 401 -5.19 -24.08 11.33
N ASP A 402 -4.28 -24.91 10.80
CA ASP A 402 -3.77 -26.11 11.46
C ASP A 402 -3.04 -25.74 12.76
N LYS A 403 -2.26 -24.64 12.76
CA LYS A 403 -1.56 -24.14 13.96
C LYS A 403 -2.51 -23.64 15.04
N LEU A 404 -3.69 -23.15 14.66
CA LEU A 404 -4.78 -22.78 15.57
C LEU A 404 -5.70 -23.96 15.92
N ASN A 405 -5.51 -25.14 15.32
CA ASN A 405 -6.37 -26.32 15.43
C ASN A 405 -7.84 -26.03 15.05
N ILE A 406 -8.06 -25.22 14.01
CA ILE A 406 -9.40 -24.89 13.51
C ILE A 406 -9.67 -25.51 12.14
N LYS A 407 -10.95 -25.77 11.85
CA LYS A 407 -11.39 -26.34 10.56
C LYS A 407 -12.19 -25.37 9.71
N THR A 408 -12.78 -24.35 10.34
CA THR A 408 -13.71 -23.41 9.71
C THR A 408 -13.27 -21.98 9.95
N ILE A 409 -13.62 -21.12 9.01
CA ILE A 409 -13.45 -19.66 9.08
C ILE A 409 -14.85 -19.06 8.97
N ASP A 410 -15.16 -18.09 9.82
CA ASP A 410 -16.48 -17.45 9.84
C ASP A 410 -16.55 -16.25 8.90
N LYS A 411 -15.41 -15.60 8.66
CA LYS A 411 -15.31 -14.38 7.86
C LYS A 411 -13.99 -14.33 7.10
N ILE A 412 -14.07 -14.08 5.79
CA ILE A 412 -12.92 -13.86 4.93
C ILE A 412 -12.90 -12.39 4.51
N ARG A 413 -11.74 -11.75 4.63
CA ARG A 413 -11.48 -10.38 4.16
C ARG A 413 -10.29 -10.42 3.21
N PHE A 414 -10.42 -9.72 2.11
CA PHE A 414 -9.29 -9.47 1.21
C PHE A 414 -8.95 -7.98 1.26
N ALA A 415 -7.65 -7.69 1.32
CA ALA A 415 -7.05 -6.37 1.14
C ALA A 415 -6.07 -6.44 -0.05
N GLY A 416 -5.69 -5.29 -0.60
CA GLY A 416 -4.86 -5.19 -1.79
C GLY A 416 -5.60 -4.65 -3.02
N ALA A 417 -4.86 -4.38 -4.09
CA ALA A 417 -5.35 -3.83 -5.34
C ALA A 417 -5.34 -4.92 -6.44
N PHE A 418 -6.39 -5.75 -6.51
CA PHE A 418 -6.48 -6.90 -7.43
C PHE A 418 -7.80 -6.98 -8.20
#